data_AF-A0A0F9VZT8-F1
#
_entry.id   AF-A0A0F9VZT8-F1
#
_cell.length_a   1.000
_cell.length_b   1.000
_cell.length_c   1.000
_cell.angle_alpha   90.00
_cell.angle_beta   90.00
_cell.angle_gamma   90.00
#
_symmetry.space_group_name_H-M   'P 1'
#
loop_
_entity.id
_entity.type
_entity.pdbx_description
1 polymer ?
#
loop_
_entity_poly.entity_id
_entity_poly.type
_entity_poly.pdbx_seq_one_letter_code
_entity_poly.pdbx_strand_id
1 'polypeptide(L)'
;MKFKIFKIVLLIVFSLMQGHISAQENMGNIHVPFGDIFTLSSNNKSSTIGNNEENVNIELLDYMEEWGYDAPPEDENRNHYSDVQYTLQVKVKGIENTYSFYSSEIKQNDNFTIALDNYTLLILSDDYANTSASIEMKVNKKDKE
;
A
#
# COMPACT_ATOMS: atom_id res chain seq x y z
N MET A 1 -22.87 69.26 -12.04
CA MET A 1 -21.86 69.50 -10.99
C MET A 1 -22.34 68.86 -9.69
N LYS A 2 -21.51 68.01 -9.08
CA LYS A 2 -21.65 67.29 -7.78
C LYS A 2 -22.57 66.03 -7.80
N PHE A 3 -22.06 64.79 -7.72
CA PHE A 3 -21.47 64.04 -6.58
C PHE A 3 -22.53 63.71 -5.49
N LYS A 4 -22.70 62.51 -4.89
CA LYS A 4 -21.99 61.21 -4.88
C LYS A 4 -22.72 60.28 -3.87
N ILE A 5 -22.50 58.96 -3.98
CA ILE A 5 -22.52 57.87 -2.95
C ILE A 5 -23.84 57.38 -2.33
N PHE A 6 -24.06 56.05 -2.37
CA PHE A 6 -24.19 55.08 -1.25
C PHE A 6 -25.06 53.89 -1.73
N LYS A 7 -24.43 52.77 -2.11
CA LYS A 7 -24.12 51.59 -1.28
C LYS A 7 -25.34 50.63 -1.15
N ILE A 8 -25.07 49.38 -1.53
CA ILE A 8 -25.45 48.16 -0.79
C ILE A 8 -26.84 47.56 -1.10
N VAL A 9 -26.76 46.36 -1.70
CA VAL A 9 -27.62 45.16 -1.53
C VAL A 9 -28.93 45.08 -2.31
N LEU A 10 -28.90 44.27 -3.37
CA LEU A 10 -29.86 43.19 -3.66
C LEU A 10 -29.28 42.32 -4.80
N LEU A 11 -28.46 41.31 -4.52
CA LEU A 11 -28.88 39.92 -4.25
C LEU A 11 -29.86 39.37 -5.30
N ILE A 12 -29.32 39.05 -6.48
CA ILE A 12 -29.86 38.11 -7.47
C ILE A 12 -28.67 37.21 -7.79
N VAL A 13 -28.39 36.17 -6.99
CA VAL A 13 -28.89 34.79 -7.12
C VAL A 13 -28.84 34.31 -8.57
N PHE A 14 -28.08 33.23 -8.80
CA PHE A 14 -27.75 32.57 -10.08
C PHE A 14 -26.49 33.07 -10.81
N SER A 15 -25.33 32.70 -10.27
CA SER A 15 -24.38 31.88 -11.05
C SER A 15 -23.35 31.23 -10.11
N LEU A 16 -23.80 30.22 -9.37
CA LEU A 16 -22.94 29.27 -8.66
C LEU A 16 -23.33 27.87 -9.14
N MET A 17 -23.07 27.61 -10.41
CA MET A 17 -22.95 26.25 -10.92
C MET A 17 -21.82 26.22 -11.94
N GLN A 18 -21.02 25.17 -11.82
CA GLN A 18 -19.90 24.77 -12.67
C GLN A 18 -18.56 25.41 -12.30
N GLY A 19 -17.75 24.59 -11.64
CA GLY A 19 -16.41 24.95 -11.20
C GLY A 19 -15.91 24.24 -9.95
N HIS A 20 -16.61 23.23 -9.41
CA HIS A 20 -15.91 22.18 -8.64
C HIS A 20 -15.05 21.40 -9.64
N ILE A 21 -13.94 21.99 -10.06
CA ILE A 21 -12.82 21.23 -10.57
C ILE A 21 -12.22 20.63 -9.30
N SER A 22 -12.68 19.43 -8.98
CA SER A 22 -11.91 18.49 -8.18
C SER A 22 -10.64 18.21 -8.97
N ALA A 23 -9.60 19.04 -8.78
CA ALA A 23 -8.25 18.67 -9.15
C ALA A 23 -7.73 17.71 -8.08
N GLN A 24 -8.30 16.50 -8.05
CA GLN A 24 -7.61 15.37 -7.47
C GLN A 24 -6.96 14.60 -8.62
N GLU A 25 -5.70 14.25 -8.37
CA GLU A 25 -4.95 13.19 -9.05
C GLU A 25 -4.38 13.53 -10.42
N ASN A 26 -3.16 14.10 -10.43
CA ASN A 26 -2.15 13.58 -11.34
C ASN A 26 -0.72 13.95 -10.94
N MET A 27 0.12 12.91 -10.83
CA MET A 27 1.59 12.89 -10.98
C MET A 27 2.41 13.61 -9.88
N GLY A 28 3.30 13.00 -9.11
CA GLY A 28 3.88 11.66 -9.12
C GLY A 28 5.08 11.71 -8.20
N ASN A 29 4.91 11.41 -6.91
CA ASN A 29 6.06 11.15 -6.03
C ASN A 29 6.42 9.68 -6.18
N ILE A 30 7.04 9.35 -7.31
CA ILE A 30 7.76 8.08 -7.45
C ILE A 30 8.85 8.11 -6.39
N HIS A 31 8.70 7.26 -5.39
CA HIS A 31 9.58 7.26 -4.24
C HIS A 31 10.69 6.21 -4.38
N VAL A 32 10.49 5.21 -5.26
CA VAL A 32 11.36 4.03 -5.35
C VAL A 32 11.51 3.57 -6.81
N PRO A 33 12.73 3.48 -7.35
CA PRO A 33 13.01 2.84 -8.64
C PRO A 33 12.75 1.32 -8.63
N PHE A 34 12.50 0.73 -9.80
CA PHE A 34 12.50 -0.75 -9.92
C PHE A 34 13.87 -1.32 -9.57
N GLY A 35 13.89 -2.43 -8.86
CA GLY A 35 15.12 -3.10 -8.41
C GLY A 35 15.66 -2.59 -7.07
N ASP A 36 15.21 -1.43 -6.61
CA ASP A 36 15.58 -0.91 -5.29
C ASP A 36 14.72 -1.57 -4.20
N ILE A 37 15.32 -1.71 -3.02
CA ILE A 37 14.65 -2.21 -1.84
C ILE A 37 13.90 -1.05 -1.18
N PHE A 38 12.69 -1.33 -0.71
CA PHE A 38 11.87 -0.37 0.02
C PHE A 38 11.10 -1.05 1.14
N THR A 39 10.59 -0.24 2.06
CA THR A 39 9.84 -0.71 3.22
C THR A 39 8.44 -0.14 3.21
N LEU A 40 7.43 -0.99 3.40
CA LEU A 40 6.10 -0.55 3.85
C LEU A 40 6.00 -0.78 5.35
N SER A 41 5.28 0.09 6.04
CA SER A 41 4.99 -0.09 7.46
C SER A 41 3.56 0.31 7.79
N SER A 42 3.10 -0.04 8.99
CA SER A 42 1.79 0.39 9.50
C SER A 42 1.60 1.92 9.48
N ASN A 43 2.70 2.70 9.52
CA ASN A 43 2.71 4.16 9.45
C ASN A 43 2.91 4.71 8.04
N ASN A 44 3.63 3.99 7.19
CA ASN A 44 3.81 4.32 5.77
C ASN A 44 3.34 3.14 4.92
N LYS A 45 2.02 3.08 4.77
CA LYS A 45 1.34 1.89 4.25
C LYS A 45 1.50 1.71 2.74
N SER A 46 1.86 2.74 1.99
CA SER A 46 1.86 2.68 0.53
C SER A 46 3.16 3.18 -0.09
N SER A 47 3.55 2.59 -1.22
CA SER A 47 4.67 3.06 -2.03
C SER A 47 4.35 2.93 -3.52
N THR A 48 4.88 3.86 -4.30
CA THR A 48 4.85 3.83 -5.76
C THR A 48 6.25 3.51 -6.27
N ILE A 49 6.36 2.37 -6.96
CA ILE A 49 7.61 1.84 -7.51
C ILE A 49 7.61 2.04 -9.02
N GLY A 50 8.68 2.60 -9.57
CA GLY A 50 8.92 2.62 -11.02
C GLY A 50 9.30 3.98 -11.56
N ASN A 51 8.60 4.42 -12.61
CA ASN A 51 8.80 5.71 -13.25
C ASN A 51 7.47 6.34 -13.70
N ASN A 52 7.52 7.50 -14.37
CA ASN A 52 6.31 8.24 -14.78
C ASN A 52 5.48 7.51 -15.85
N GLU A 53 6.09 6.61 -16.62
CA GLU A 53 5.44 5.87 -17.71
C GLU A 53 4.90 4.52 -17.23
N GLU A 54 5.58 3.91 -16.28
CA GLU A 54 5.32 2.58 -15.78
C GLU A 54 5.56 2.52 -14.27
N ASN A 55 4.49 2.25 -13.51
CA ASN A 55 4.55 2.13 -12.06
C ASN A 55 3.73 0.95 -11.53
N VAL A 56 4.10 0.54 -10.32
CA VAL A 56 3.40 -0.40 -9.47
C VAL A 56 3.13 0.31 -8.15
N ASN A 57 1.86 0.37 -7.75
CA ASN A 57 1.49 0.88 -6.44
C ASN A 57 1.24 -0.30 -5.53
N ILE A 58 1.82 -0.27 -4.33
CA ILE A 58 1.66 -1.32 -3.33
C ILE A 58 1.20 -0.66 -2.05
N GLU A 59 0.17 -1.22 -1.44
CA GLU A 59 -0.38 -0.79 -0.16
C GLU A 59 -0.49 -1.97 0.80
N LEU A 60 0.02 -1.80 2.02
CA LEU A 60 -0.22 -2.67 3.16
C LEU A 60 -1.61 -2.35 3.73
N LEU A 61 -2.59 -3.20 3.42
CA LEU A 61 -3.95 -3.04 3.91
C LEU A 61 -4.05 -3.42 5.38
N ASP A 62 -3.52 -4.59 5.71
CA ASP A 62 -3.68 -5.18 7.04
C ASP A 62 -2.52 -6.11 7.42
N TYR A 63 -2.36 -6.30 8.73
CA TYR A 63 -1.50 -7.33 9.31
C TYR A 63 -2.15 -7.84 10.61
N MET A 64 -2.27 -9.16 10.73
CA MET A 64 -2.94 -9.81 11.87
C MET A 64 -2.03 -10.87 12.47
N GLU A 65 -1.70 -10.72 13.75
CA GLU A 65 -0.98 -11.76 14.50
C GLU A 65 -1.94 -12.89 14.87
N GLU A 66 -1.55 -14.11 14.52
CA GLU A 66 -2.20 -15.34 14.90
C GLU A 66 -1.28 -16.12 15.85
N TRP A 67 -1.82 -16.58 16.97
CA TRP A 67 -1.08 -17.41 17.91
C TRP A 67 -1.96 -18.54 18.43
N GLY A 68 -1.33 -19.64 18.82
CA GLY A 68 -2.05 -20.81 19.27
C GLY A 68 -1.15 -21.96 19.69
N TYR A 69 -1.75 -23.13 19.81
CA TYR A 69 -1.08 -24.39 20.08
C TYR A 69 -1.32 -25.37 18.94
N ASP A 70 -0.31 -26.14 18.57
CA ASP A 70 -0.40 -27.17 17.52
C ASP A 70 -1.17 -28.43 17.95
N ALA A 71 -1.45 -28.56 19.25
CA ALA A 71 -2.14 -29.70 19.84
C ALA A 71 -3.11 -29.29 20.98
N PRO A 72 -4.07 -30.16 21.34
CA PRO A 72 -5.00 -29.92 22.45
C PRO A 72 -4.29 -29.68 23.80
N PRO A 73 -4.97 -29.05 24.78
CA PRO A 73 -4.39 -28.75 26.09
C PRO A 73 -3.90 -29.95 26.89
N GLU A 74 -4.42 -31.15 26.63
CA GLU A 74 -4.05 -32.40 27.31
C GLU A 74 -2.72 -32.98 26.82
N ASP A 75 -2.19 -32.52 25.68
CA ASP A 75 -0.90 -32.96 25.17
C ASP A 75 0.25 -32.20 25.86
N GLU A 76 1.09 -32.93 26.60
CA GLU A 76 2.26 -32.38 27.28
C GLU A 76 3.33 -31.84 26.32
N ASN A 77 3.32 -32.28 25.04
CA ASN A 77 4.29 -31.89 24.02
C ASN A 77 3.74 -30.84 23.05
N ARG A 78 2.62 -30.18 23.36
CA ARG A 78 2.07 -29.11 22.52
C ARG A 78 3.06 -27.95 22.40
N ASN A 79 3.28 -27.47 21.18
CA ASN A 79 4.12 -26.31 20.90
C ASN A 79 3.25 -25.08 20.69
N HIS A 80 3.74 -23.96 21.20
CA HIS A 80 3.17 -22.66 20.89
C HIS A 80 3.63 -22.21 19.50
N TYR A 81 2.72 -21.66 18.69
CA TYR A 81 3.06 -20.96 17.47
C TYR A 81 2.57 -19.51 17.53
N SER A 82 3.31 -18.62 16.89
CA SER A 82 2.89 -17.25 16.56
C SER A 82 3.36 -16.98 15.13
N ASP A 83 2.47 -16.40 14.33
CA ASP A 83 2.71 -16.01 12.96
C ASP A 83 1.93 -14.72 12.66
N VAL A 84 2.28 -14.03 11.59
CA VAL A 84 1.57 -12.83 11.15
C VAL A 84 1.12 -13.01 9.72
N GLN A 85 -0.17 -12.82 9.48
CA GLN A 85 -0.72 -12.74 8.14
C GLN A 85 -0.69 -11.28 7.67
N TYR A 86 -0.05 -11.04 6.54
CA TYR A 86 -0.04 -9.74 5.85
C TYR A 86 -1.03 -9.75 4.69
N THR A 87 -1.66 -8.61 4.44
CA THR A 87 -2.50 -8.39 3.26
C THR A 87 -2.04 -7.15 2.48
N LEU A 88 -1.62 -7.36 1.25
CA LEU A 88 -1.20 -6.32 0.32
C LEU A 88 -2.25 -6.10 -0.77
N GLN A 89 -2.47 -4.85 -1.13
CA GLN A 89 -3.05 -4.47 -2.41
C GLN A 89 -1.94 -4.06 -3.36
N VAL A 90 -1.95 -4.60 -4.58
CA VAL A 90 -0.99 -4.27 -5.63
C VAL A 90 -1.76 -3.80 -6.86
N LYS A 91 -1.45 -2.60 -7.33
CA LYS A 91 -2.05 -1.99 -8.52
C LYS A 91 -1.01 -1.85 -9.64
N VAL A 92 -1.28 -2.51 -10.75
CA VAL A 92 -0.44 -2.51 -11.95
C VAL A 92 -1.27 -2.03 -13.14
N LYS A 93 -0.88 -0.92 -13.79
CA LYS A 93 -1.59 -0.35 -14.96
C LYS A 93 -3.10 -0.18 -14.72
N GLY A 94 -3.48 0.19 -13.49
CA GLY A 94 -4.88 0.36 -13.09
C GLY A 94 -5.61 -0.91 -12.64
N ILE A 95 -5.02 -2.09 -12.82
CA ILE A 95 -5.59 -3.37 -12.35
C ILE A 95 -5.14 -3.61 -10.91
N GLU A 96 -6.10 -3.75 -10.01
CA GLU A 96 -5.88 -4.00 -8.58
C GLU A 96 -6.04 -5.48 -8.27
N ASN A 97 -5.07 -6.03 -7.53
CA ASN A 97 -5.11 -7.39 -7.01
C ASN A 97 -4.72 -7.40 -5.54
N THR A 98 -5.30 -8.32 -4.77
CA THR A 98 -4.98 -8.50 -3.34
C THR A 98 -4.21 -9.78 -3.14
N TYR A 99 -3.17 -9.73 -2.32
CA TYR A 99 -2.33 -10.85 -1.97
C TYR A 99 -2.21 -10.95 -0.46
N SER A 100 -2.25 -12.18 0.05
CA SER A 100 -2.02 -12.45 1.46
C SER A 100 -0.91 -13.50 1.61
N PHE A 101 -0.07 -13.33 2.63
CA PHE A 101 1.02 -14.25 2.94
C PHE A 101 1.34 -14.18 4.43
N TYR A 102 1.97 -15.23 4.93
CA TYR A 102 2.40 -15.35 6.32
C TYR A 102 3.89 -15.00 6.49
N SER A 103 4.25 -14.47 7.66
CA SER A 103 5.64 -14.22 8.07
C SER A 103 6.49 -15.50 7.97
N SER A 104 5.92 -16.65 8.32
CA SER A 104 6.59 -17.95 8.18
C SER A 104 6.96 -18.31 6.73
N GLU A 105 6.20 -17.88 5.72
CA GLU A 105 6.51 -18.14 4.31
C GLU A 105 7.78 -17.41 3.86
N ILE A 106 8.03 -16.22 4.41
CA ILE A 106 9.25 -15.44 4.18
C ILE A 106 10.44 -16.16 4.82
N LYS A 107 10.28 -16.60 6.08
CA LYS A 107 11.33 -17.25 6.88
C LYS A 107 11.74 -18.63 6.36
N GLN A 108 10.84 -19.37 5.72
CA GLN A 108 11.12 -20.71 5.21
C GLN A 108 12.08 -20.71 4.01
N ASN A 109 12.02 -19.68 3.16
CA ASN A 109 12.74 -19.63 1.89
C ASN A 109 13.68 -18.41 1.76
N ASP A 110 13.97 -17.74 2.89
CA ASP A 110 14.68 -16.43 2.98
C ASP A 110 14.00 -15.27 2.21
N ASN A 111 12.89 -15.53 1.52
CA ASN A 111 12.04 -14.57 0.82
C ASN A 111 10.71 -15.24 0.43
N PHE A 112 9.71 -14.42 0.11
CA PHE A 112 8.47 -14.85 -0.52
C PHE A 112 8.26 -14.08 -1.83
N THR A 113 7.88 -14.77 -2.90
CA THR A 113 7.75 -14.15 -4.24
C THR A 113 6.31 -14.15 -4.70
N ILE A 114 5.80 -12.97 -5.06
CA ILE A 114 4.51 -12.78 -5.72
C ILE A 114 4.76 -12.50 -7.20
N ALA A 115 4.29 -13.41 -8.06
CA ALA A 115 4.32 -13.23 -9.50
C ALA A 115 3.22 -12.25 -9.93
N LEU A 116 3.61 -11.11 -10.49
CA LEU A 116 2.73 -10.16 -11.16
C LEU A 116 2.91 -10.32 -12.67
N ASP A 117 2.08 -9.70 -13.52
CA ASP A 117 2.17 -9.85 -14.99
C ASP A 117 3.61 -9.66 -15.52
N ASN A 118 4.08 -8.41 -15.54
CA ASN A 118 5.41 -8.03 -16.07
C ASN A 118 6.45 -7.82 -14.97
N TYR A 119 6.13 -8.20 -13.73
CA TYR A 119 6.96 -7.91 -12.56
C TYR A 119 7.00 -9.08 -11.59
N THR A 120 7.99 -9.06 -10.71
CA THR A 120 8.06 -9.92 -9.53
C THR A 120 8.18 -9.03 -8.31
N LEU A 121 7.29 -9.21 -7.35
CA LEU A 121 7.39 -8.61 -6.03
C LEU A 121 8.05 -9.63 -5.10
N LEU A 122 9.25 -9.33 -4.63
CA LEU A 122 9.94 -10.11 -3.61
C LEU A 122 9.71 -9.47 -2.26
N ILE A 123 9.22 -10.26 -1.32
CA ILE A 123 9.14 -9.96 0.09
C ILE A 123 10.40 -10.54 0.74
N LEU A 124 11.26 -9.68 1.26
CA LEU A 124 12.60 -10.07 1.71
C LEU A 124 12.61 -10.39 3.20
N SER A 125 11.95 -9.57 3.99
CA SER A 125 11.83 -9.76 5.43
C SER A 125 10.63 -8.99 5.96
N ASP A 126 10.21 -9.36 7.17
CA ASP A 126 9.24 -8.63 7.95
C ASP A 126 9.76 -8.38 9.36
N ASP A 127 9.25 -7.32 9.97
CA ASP A 127 9.41 -7.07 11.41
C ASP A 127 8.05 -6.62 11.95
N TYR A 128 7.64 -7.19 13.07
CA TYR A 128 6.36 -6.88 13.69
C TYR A 128 6.45 -6.87 15.20
N ALA A 129 5.60 -6.04 15.79
CA ALA A 129 5.32 -5.95 17.20
C ALA A 129 3.81 -5.74 17.40
N ASN A 130 3.36 -5.81 18.66
CA ASN A 130 1.94 -5.78 19.02
C ASN A 130 1.06 -4.74 18.30
N THR A 131 1.62 -3.59 17.91
CA THR A 131 0.86 -2.49 17.26
C THR A 131 1.54 -1.93 16.00
N SER A 132 2.55 -2.61 15.47
CA SER A 132 3.27 -2.13 14.29
C SER A 132 3.82 -3.29 13.49
N ALA A 133 3.82 -3.13 12.17
CA ALA A 133 4.55 -4.04 11.31
C ALA A 133 5.25 -3.27 10.19
N SER A 134 6.32 -3.86 9.68
CA SER A 134 7.05 -3.41 8.52
C SER A 134 7.47 -4.58 7.66
N ILE A 135 7.52 -4.35 6.35
CA ILE A 135 7.83 -5.37 5.36
C ILE A 135 8.84 -4.76 4.40
N GLU A 136 10.00 -5.39 4.28
CA GLU A 136 11.02 -5.03 3.32
C GLU A 136 10.78 -5.80 2.01
N MET A 137 10.77 -5.07 0.90
CA MET A 137 10.35 -5.59 -0.39
C MET A 137 11.19 -5.02 -1.54
N LYS A 138 11.14 -5.71 -2.68
CA LYS A 138 11.76 -5.30 -3.93
C LYS A 138 10.87 -5.68 -5.11
N VAL A 139 10.63 -4.75 -6.02
CA VAL A 139 9.92 -5.03 -7.28
C VAL A 139 10.91 -5.03 -8.43
N ASN A 140 11.03 -6.16 -9.12
CA ASN A 140 11.80 -6.27 -10.36
C ASN A 140 10.87 -6.34 -11.57
N LYS A 141 11.32 -5.80 -12.71
CA LYS A 141 10.71 -6.12 -14.00
C LYS A 141 11.13 -7.54 -14.40
N LYS A 142 10.21 -8.30 -14.98
CA LYS A 142 10.58 -9.51 -15.69
C LYS A 142 11.27 -9.09 -16.99
N ASP A 143 12.34 -9.79 -17.34
CA ASP A 143 12.93 -9.64 -18.66
C ASP A 143 11.87 -10.02 -19.70
N LYS A 144 11.77 -9.22 -20.77
CA LYS A 144 10.94 -9.60 -21.91
C LYS A 144 11.70 -10.72 -22.63
N GLU A 145 11.16 -11.94 -22.55
CA GLU A 145 11.56 -13.03 -23.43
C GLU A 145 11.37 -12.68 -24.92
#